data_AF-S3B9Y3-F1
#
_entry.id   AF-S3B9Y3-F1
#
_cell.length_a   1.000
_cell.length_b   1.000
_cell.length_c   1.000
_cell.angle_alpha   90.00
_cell.angle_beta   90.00
_cell.angle_gamma   90.00
#
_symmetry.space_group_name_H-M   'P 1'
#
loop_
_entity.id
_entity.type
_entity.pdbx_description
1 polymer ?
#
loop_
_entity_poly.entity_id
_entity_poly.type
_entity_poly.pdbx_seq_one_letter_code
_entity_poly.pdbx_strand_id
1 'polypeptide(L)' 'MTDIDHHEAKLTAQRVQQLSDEYWHTLDGSCNAMDDDAWVGPVGRRFREELEQQRATLHRLLEKAVHSAETKAHSMRGKP' A
#
# COMPACT_ATOMS: atom_id res chain seq x y z
N MET A 1 -18.41 23.64 -7.87
CA MET A 1 -18.03 22.35 -7.26
C MET A 1 -17.74 22.71 -5.81
N THR A 2 -18.50 22.20 -4.86
CA THR A 2 -18.72 22.84 -3.54
C THR A 2 -17.68 22.43 -2.51
N ASP A 3 -17.65 23.14 -1.37
CA ASP A 3 -16.86 22.77 -0.18
C ASP A 3 -17.18 21.34 0.33
N ILE A 4 -18.40 20.87 0.07
CA ILE A 4 -18.84 19.48 0.34
C ILE A 4 -18.04 18.48 -0.50
N ASP A 5 -17.83 18.74 -1.80
CA ASP A 5 -17.07 17.86 -2.70
C ASP A 5 -15.60 17.73 -2.23
N HIS A 6 -15.02 18.82 -1.74
CA HIS A 6 -13.66 18.83 -1.19
C HIS A 6 -13.57 18.10 0.16
N HIS A 7 -14.57 18.25 1.03
CA HIS A 7 -14.64 17.55 2.31
C HIS A 7 -14.73 16.03 2.11
N GLU A 8 -15.60 15.57 1.20
CA GLU A 8 -15.73 14.14 0.87
C GLU A 8 -14.44 13.56 0.27
N ALA A 9 -13.76 14.32 -0.58
CA ALA A 9 -12.47 13.92 -1.14
C ALA A 9 -11.40 13.76 -0.06
N LYS A 10 -11.38 14.65 0.94
CA LYS A 10 -10.47 14.55 2.09
C LYS A 10 -10.75 13.31 2.94
N LEU A 11 -12.02 13.03 3.25
CA LEU A 11 -12.41 11.83 4.00
C LEU A 11 -12.03 10.55 3.26
N THR A 12 -12.22 10.53 1.94
CA THR A 12 -11.81 9.41 1.09
C THR A 12 -10.29 9.20 1.14
N ALA A 13 -9.50 10.27 1.02
CA ALA A 13 -8.04 10.18 1.11
C ALA A 13 -7.56 9.66 2.48
N GLN A 14 -8.19 10.10 3.56
CA GLN A 14 -7.91 9.59 4.91
C GLN A 14 -8.23 8.09 5.04
N ARG A 15 -9.34 7.63 4.44
CA ARG A 15 -9.68 6.21 4.45
C ARG A 15 -8.67 5.37 3.66
N VAL A 16 -8.21 5.87 2.51
CA VAL A 16 -7.16 5.21 1.72
C VAL A 16 -5.85 5.14 2.50
N GLN A 17 -5.45 6.21 3.19
CA GLN A 17 -4.27 6.19 4.06
C GLN A 17 -4.39 5.15 5.17
N GLN A 18 -5.53 5.11 5.87
CA GLN A 18 -5.76 4.14 6.94
C GLN A 18 -5.65 2.69 6.44
N LEU A 19 -6.23 2.39 5.28
CA LEU A 19 -6.13 1.06 4.67
C LEU A 19 -4.68 0.76 4.23
N SER A 20 -3.95 1.75 3.74
CA SER A 20 -2.53 1.60 3.42
C SER A 20 -1.74 1.23 4.66
N ASP A 21 -1.92 1.94 5.77
CA ASP A 21 -1.21 1.67 7.02
C ASP A 21 -1.55 0.29 7.59
N GLU A 22 -2.83 -0.11 7.52
CA GLU A 22 -3.31 -1.42 7.96
C GLU A 22 -2.66 -2.56 7.15
N TYR A 23 -2.57 -2.42 5.83
CA TYR A 23 -2.07 -3.49 4.96
C TYR A 23 -0.57 -3.44 4.71
N TRP A 24 0.13 -2.37 5.10
CA TRP A 24 1.55 -2.16 4.80
C TRP A 24 2.44 -3.32 5.23
N HIS A 25 2.15 -3.91 6.40
CA HIS A 25 2.96 -4.95 7.02
C HIS A 25 2.41 -6.37 6.82
N THR A 26 1.38 -6.56 6.00
CA THR A 26 0.66 -7.85 5.85
C THR A 26 1.59 -9.03 5.51
N LEU A 27 2.66 -8.78 4.75
CA LEU A 27 3.59 -9.82 4.29
C LEU A 27 4.88 -9.91 5.11
N ASP A 28 5.11 -9.00 6.05
CA ASP A 28 6.37 -8.95 6.82
C ASP A 28 6.55 -10.23 7.64
N GLY A 29 5.49 -10.74 8.27
CA GLY A 29 5.55 -11.99 9.03
C GLY A 29 5.95 -13.20 8.18
N SER A 30 5.39 -13.30 6.96
CA SER A 30 5.73 -14.37 6.02
C SER A 30 7.17 -14.24 5.52
N CYS A 31 7.64 -13.02 5.23
CA CYS A 31 9.04 -12.78 4.84
C CYS A 31 9.99 -13.17 5.98
N ASN A 32 9.72 -12.74 7.21
CA ASN A 32 10.55 -13.05 8.37
C ASN A 32 10.61 -14.57 8.63
N ALA A 33 9.49 -15.28 8.48
CA ALA A 33 9.45 -16.74 8.63
C ALA A 33 10.30 -17.48 7.57
N MET A 34 10.58 -16.85 6.42
CA MET A 34 11.45 -17.41 5.39
C MET A 34 12.93 -17.26 5.72
N ASP A 35 13.32 -16.30 6.56
CA ASP A 35 14.71 -15.98 6.88
C ASP A 35 15.40 -16.97 7.84
N ASP A 36 14.62 -17.76 8.58
CA ASP A 36 15.09 -18.65 9.67
C ASP A 36 15.78 -19.95 9.21
N ASP A 37 16.34 -19.97 7.99
CA ASP A 37 16.97 -21.14 7.32
C ASP A 37 16.10 -22.43 7.28
N ALA A 38 14.83 -22.34 7.68
CA ALA A 38 13.89 -23.45 7.65
C ALA A 38 13.57 -23.92 6.21
N TRP A 39 13.76 -23.04 5.23
CA TRP A 39 13.41 -23.26 3.82
C TRP A 39 14.66 -23.32 2.94
N VAL A 40 15.26 -24.51 2.86
CA VAL A 40 16.48 -24.76 2.08
C VAL A 40 16.19 -25.28 0.66
N GLY A 41 17.16 -25.07 -0.23
CA GLY A 41 17.12 -25.60 -1.60
C GLY A 41 16.50 -24.63 -2.62
N PRO A 42 16.53 -25.00 -3.91
CA PRO A 42 16.16 -24.11 -5.01
C PRO A 42 14.69 -23.67 -4.99
N VAL A 43 13.79 -24.54 -4.51
CA VAL A 43 12.36 -24.21 -4.40
C VAL A 43 12.12 -23.19 -3.29
N GLY A 44 12.75 -23.36 -2.12
CA GLY A 44 12.65 -22.42 -1.01
C GLY A 44 13.18 -21.03 -1.35
N ARG A 45 14.32 -20.96 -2.05
CA ARG A 45 14.88 -19.69 -2.55
C ARG A 45 13.93 -18.99 -3.53
N ARG A 46 13.39 -19.72 -4.51
CA ARG A 46 12.45 -19.16 -5.48
C ARG A 46 11.19 -18.63 -4.80
N PHE A 47 10.64 -19.36 -3.83
CA PHE A 47 9.47 -18.89 -3.08
C PHE A 47 9.78 -17.63 -2.27
N ARG A 48 10.98 -17.53 -1.65
CA ARG A 48 11.42 -16.30 -0.96
C ARG A 48 11.45 -15.11 -1.93
N GLU A 49 12.07 -15.28 -3.09
CA GLU A 49 12.15 -14.25 -4.12
C GLU A 49 10.76 -13.81 -4.60
N GLU A 50 9.86 -14.76 -4.84
CA GLU A 50 8.47 -14.48 -5.23
C GLU A 50 7.73 -13.71 -4.13
N LEU A 51 7.90 -14.09 -2.86
CA LEU A 51 7.27 -13.42 -1.72
C LEU A 51 7.78 -11.98 -1.53
N GLU A 52 9.08 -11.75 -1.64
CA GLU A 52 9.68 -10.41 -1.60
C GLU A 52 9.17 -9.53 -2.76
N GLN A 53 9.03 -10.09 -3.96
CA GLN A 53 8.45 -9.38 -5.11
C GLN A 53 6.98 -9.01 -4.88
N GLN A 54 6.19 -9.89 -4.28
CA GLN A 54 4.80 -9.58 -3.93
C GLN A 54 4.73 -8.48 -2.86
N ARG A 55 5.60 -8.51 -1.85
CA ARG A 55 5.71 -7.45 -0.83
C ARG A 55 6.04 -6.10 -1.45
N ALA A 56 7.07 -6.04 -2.29
CA ALA A 56 7.44 -4.80 -2.99
C ALA A 56 6.30 -4.31 -3.91
N THR A 57 5.57 -5.22 -4.54
CA THR A 57 4.41 -4.88 -5.38
C THR A 57 3.27 -4.32 -4.55
N LEU A 58 2.97 -4.91 -3.40
CA LEU A 58 1.97 -4.41 -2.46
C LEU A 58 2.30 -2.98 -2.02
N HIS A 59 3.53 -2.73 -1.55
CA HIS A 59 3.97 -1.39 -1.13
C HIS A 59 3.79 -0.34 -2.23
N ARG A 60 4.23 -0.66 -3.47
CA ARG A 60 4.04 0.23 -4.61
C ARG A 60 2.58 0.53 -4.91
N LEU A 61 1.70 -0.46 -4.80
CA LEU A 61 0.26 -0.28 -5.05
C LEU A 61 -0.38 0.59 -3.97
N LEU A 62 -0.01 0.39 -2.70
CA LEU A 62 -0.47 1.20 -1.58
C LEU A 62 -0.01 2.65 -1.70
N GLU A 63 1.28 2.89 -1.95
CA GLU A 63 1.84 4.23 -2.18
C GLU A 63 1.11 4.94 -3.34
N LYS A 64 0.89 4.23 -4.45
CA LYS A 64 0.18 4.78 -5.61
C LYS A 64 -1.26 5.14 -5.27
N ALA A 65 -1.96 4.31 -4.48
CA ALA A 65 -3.33 4.57 -4.07
C ALA A 65 -3.42 5.83 -3.18
N VAL A 66 -2.54 5.94 -2.18
CA VAL A 66 -2.43 7.12 -1.32
C VAL A 66 -2.14 8.37 -2.14
N HIS A 67 -1.08 8.35 -2.94
CA HIS A 67 -0.68 9.50 -3.75
C HIS A 67 -1.79 9.96 -4.71
N SER A 68 -2.51 9.02 -5.33
CA SER A 68 -3.66 9.30 -6.19
C SER A 68 -4.81 9.97 -5.43
N ALA A 69 -5.13 9.45 -4.23
CA ALA A 69 -6.20 10.00 -3.40
C ALA A 69 -5.86 11.40 -2.88
N GLU A 70 -4.63 11.63 -2.44
CA GLU A 70 -4.13 12.94 -2.01
C GLU A 70 -4.13 13.93 -3.17
N THR A 71 -3.61 13.55 -4.34
CA THR A 71 -3.60 14.41 -5.53
C THR A 71 -5.02 14.84 -5.91
N LYS A 72 -5.96 13.90 -5.89
CA LYS A 72 -7.38 14.18 -6.18
C LYS A 72 -7.97 15.16 -5.16
N ALA A 73 -7.76 14.93 -3.86
CA ALA A 73 -8.23 15.83 -2.80
C ALA A 73 -7.66 17.25 -2.95
N HIS A 74 -6.36 17.38 -3.24
CA HIS A 74 -5.71 18.67 -3.47
C HIS A 74 -6.26 19.39 -4.71
N SER A 75 -6.52 18.66 -5.80
CA SER A 75 -7.07 19.25 -7.03
C SER A 75 -8.48 19.84 -6.84
N MET A 76 -9.26 19.28 -5.91
CA MET A 76 -10.62 19.75 -5.61
C MET A 76 -10.63 20.99 -4.72
N ARG A 77 -9.55 21.25 -3.96
CA ARG A 77 -9.37 22.47 -3.16
C ARG A 77 -9.17 23.74 -4.00
N GLY A 78 -8.60 23.59 -5.19
CA GLY A 78 -8.19 24.71 -6.05
C GLY A 78 -9.18 25.09 -7.16
N LYS A 79 -10.35 24.42 -7.24
CA LYS A 79 -11.38 24.77 -8.22
C LYS A 79 -12.29 25.88 -7.65
N PRO A 80 -12.44 27.02 -8.36
CA PRO A 80 -13.38 28.08 -7.96
C PRO A 80 -14.84 27.64 -8.04
#